data_AF-A0A924BRP1-F1
#
_entry.id   AF-A0A924BRP1-F1
#
_cell.length_a   1.000
_cell.length_b   1.000
_cell.length_c   1.000
_cell.angle_alpha   90.00
_cell.angle_beta   90.00
_cell.angle_gamma   90.00
#
_symmetry.space_group_name_H-M   'P 1'
#
loop_
_entity.id
_entity.type
_entity.pdbx_description
1 polymer ?
#
loop_
_entity_poly.entity_id
_entity_poly.type
_entity_poly.pdbx_seq_one_letter_code
_entity_poly.pdbx_strand_id
1 'polypeptide(L)'
;MQTAGSVTYIAAEPGKAILSGTACEGKAGLVLRGEAATIDGLIFERFGVSDGNGAGIRLEKGDLTVRQSWFRDSEEGILTADDPAHTITIDQSTFTRLGRCDRGLSCAHSVYTGDYAMLTVTRSRFEAGRGGHYVKSRAGRVAISDSSFDDSKGHVTNYMIDLPAGATGTIRGNWFVQGQDKENYSCFIAVAAEAHEHSSDGLAISGNDARFAPGVSRESVFVADWVGDRLAIGENALGRGLSKFERR
;
A
#
# COMPACT_ATOMS: atom_id res chain seq x y z
N MET A 1 17.39 9.84 -11.21
CA MET A 1 16.25 10.05 -12.13
C MET A 1 16.43 9.19 -13.36
N GLN A 2 15.38 8.49 -13.78
CA GLN A 2 15.31 7.76 -15.05
C GLN A 2 14.35 8.51 -15.99
N THR A 3 14.80 8.90 -17.18
CA THR A 3 13.96 9.63 -18.15
C THR A 3 13.45 8.81 -19.33
N ALA A 4 14.04 7.65 -19.60
CA ALA A 4 13.73 6.85 -20.78
C ALA A 4 14.12 5.38 -20.58
N GLY A 5 13.63 4.52 -21.47
CA GLY A 5 13.98 3.12 -21.59
C GLY A 5 13.56 2.25 -20.41
N SER A 6 13.99 0.99 -20.43
CA SER A 6 13.82 0.03 -19.34
C SER A 6 15.11 -0.09 -18.53
N VAL A 7 15.06 0.20 -17.22
CA VAL A 7 16.25 0.23 -16.35
C VAL A 7 16.09 -0.71 -15.16
N THR A 8 17.13 -1.50 -14.89
CA THR A 8 17.22 -2.33 -13.68
C THR A 8 18.21 -1.72 -12.70
N TYR A 9 17.74 -1.47 -11.49
CA TYR A 9 18.51 -1.10 -10.31
C TYR A 9 18.61 -2.34 -9.43
N ILE A 10 19.81 -2.90 -9.30
CA ILE A 10 20.05 -4.12 -8.54
C ILE A 10 21.19 -3.91 -7.55
N ALA A 11 20.98 -4.31 -6.30
CA ALA A 11 22.05 -4.39 -5.32
C ALA A 11 22.89 -5.65 -5.57
N ALA A 12 24.22 -5.51 -5.58
CA ALA A 12 25.12 -6.67 -5.69
C ALA A 12 24.91 -7.68 -4.54
N GLU A 13 24.57 -7.16 -3.36
CA GLU A 13 24.13 -7.92 -2.19
C GLU A 13 22.81 -7.31 -1.69
N PRO A 14 21.70 -8.07 -1.67
CA PRO A 14 20.42 -7.56 -1.19
C PRO A 14 20.52 -7.01 0.24
N GLY A 15 19.96 -5.81 0.44
CA GLY A 15 19.93 -5.14 1.74
C GLY A 15 21.23 -4.42 2.12
N LYS A 16 22.18 -4.28 1.19
CA LYS A 16 23.43 -3.53 1.41
C LYS A 16 23.46 -2.16 0.75
N ALA A 17 22.79 -1.99 -0.39
CA ALA A 17 22.72 -0.72 -1.09
C ALA A 17 21.60 0.15 -0.48
N ILE A 18 21.97 1.33 0.04
CA ILE A 18 21.03 2.25 0.70
C ILE A 18 20.96 3.57 -0.07
N LEU A 19 19.76 3.95 -0.47
CA LEU A 19 19.42 5.31 -0.88
C LEU A 19 18.76 6.00 0.31
N SER A 20 19.34 7.11 0.78
CA SER A 20 18.83 7.77 1.97
C SER A 20 18.85 9.29 1.95
N GLY A 21 17.80 9.90 2.49
CA GLY A 21 17.76 11.30 2.95
C GLY A 21 17.69 12.35 1.84
N THR A 22 18.44 12.16 0.76
CA THR A 22 18.52 13.11 -0.35
C THR A 22 17.46 12.78 -1.41
N ALA A 23 16.41 13.60 -1.47
CA ALA A 23 15.36 13.47 -2.46
C ALA A 23 15.80 14.01 -3.83
N CYS A 24 15.81 13.14 -4.84
CA CYS A 24 15.88 13.50 -6.25
C CYS A 24 14.67 14.37 -6.62
N GLU A 25 14.94 15.53 -7.23
CA GLU A 25 13.94 16.55 -7.60
C GLU A 25 13.05 17.04 -6.46
N GLY A 26 13.47 16.89 -5.20
CA GLY A 26 12.60 17.19 -4.07
C GLY A 26 11.36 16.30 -4.00
N LYS A 27 11.41 15.08 -4.57
CA LYS A 27 10.29 14.13 -4.61
C LYS A 27 10.60 12.79 -3.93
N ALA A 28 11.70 12.14 -4.31
CA ALA A 28 11.95 10.77 -3.90
C ALA A 28 13.41 10.32 -4.03
N GLY A 29 13.79 9.19 -3.45
CA GLY A 29 15.10 8.55 -3.70
C GLY A 29 15.31 8.24 -5.18
N LEU A 30 14.30 7.67 -5.84
CA LEU A 30 14.26 7.51 -7.29
C LEU A 30 13.02 8.18 -7.87
N VAL A 31 13.21 8.99 -8.91
CA VAL A 31 12.14 9.49 -9.77
C VAL A 31 12.24 8.79 -11.12
N LEU A 32 11.19 8.05 -11.48
CA LEU A 32 11.15 7.11 -12.59
C LEU A 32 10.06 7.53 -13.57
N ARG A 33 10.44 7.77 -14.83
CA ARG A 33 9.52 8.18 -15.91
C ARG A 33 9.90 7.57 -17.26
N GLY A 34 10.55 6.41 -17.24
CA GLY A 34 10.91 5.64 -18.44
C GLY A 34 9.79 4.70 -18.88
N GLU A 35 10.15 3.70 -19.69
CA GLU A 35 9.21 2.66 -20.14
C GLU A 35 8.97 1.60 -19.05
N ALA A 36 10.04 1.19 -18.36
CA ALA A 36 9.95 0.26 -17.25
C ALA A 36 11.11 0.44 -16.26
N ALA A 37 10.88 0.06 -15.00
CA ALA A 37 11.92 -0.01 -13.99
C ALA A 37 11.83 -1.31 -13.18
N THR A 38 12.97 -1.92 -12.89
CA THR A 38 13.09 -3.01 -11.91
C THR A 38 13.99 -2.57 -10.76
N ILE A 39 13.52 -2.76 -9.53
CA ILE A 39 14.23 -2.49 -8.28
C ILE A 39 14.42 -3.81 -7.56
N ASP A 40 15.66 -4.20 -7.27
CA ASP A 40 15.97 -5.48 -6.66
C ASP A 40 17.06 -5.36 -5.58
N GLY A 41 16.72 -5.71 -4.33
CA GLY A 41 17.68 -5.76 -3.23
C GLY A 41 18.03 -4.41 -2.59
N LEU A 42 17.34 -3.31 -2.92
CA LEU A 42 17.69 -1.96 -2.42
C LEU A 42 16.96 -1.58 -1.14
N ILE A 43 17.59 -0.70 -0.36
CA ILE A 43 16.99 -0.03 0.80
C ILE A 43 16.74 1.45 0.48
N PHE A 44 15.54 1.92 0.78
CA PHE A 44 15.10 3.31 0.70
C PHE A 44 14.75 3.82 2.11
N GLU A 45 15.40 4.89 2.57
CA GLU A 45 15.13 5.39 3.92
C GLU A 45 15.28 6.91 4.15
N ARG A 46 14.49 7.44 5.08
CA ARG A 46 14.55 8.84 5.52
C ARG A 46 14.22 9.87 4.45
N PHE A 47 13.32 9.56 3.53
CA PHE A 47 12.83 10.54 2.57
C PHE A 47 11.70 11.37 3.17
N GLY A 48 11.90 12.68 3.21
CA GLY A 48 10.89 13.66 3.56
C GLY A 48 11.11 14.95 2.77
N VAL A 49 10.02 15.56 2.31
CA VAL A 49 10.05 16.74 1.43
C VAL A 49 9.03 17.78 1.89
N SER A 50 9.08 19.00 1.34
CA SER A 50 8.29 20.13 1.84
C SER A 50 6.78 19.97 1.69
N ASP A 51 6.31 19.31 0.63
CA ASP A 51 4.90 19.02 0.39
C ASP A 51 4.44 17.72 1.07
N GLY A 52 5.36 17.02 1.73
CA GLY A 52 5.03 16.00 2.71
C GLY A 52 4.71 14.61 2.17
N ASN A 53 5.19 14.30 0.98
CA ASN A 53 4.98 13.05 0.25
C ASN A 53 6.31 12.43 -0.25
N GLY A 54 7.39 12.62 0.51
CA GLY A 54 8.74 12.22 0.15
C GLY A 54 8.89 10.70 0.09
N ALA A 55 9.13 10.16 -1.10
CA ALA A 55 9.05 8.73 -1.35
C ALA A 55 10.41 8.03 -1.48
N GLY A 56 10.43 6.72 -1.25
CA GLY A 56 11.53 5.89 -1.78
C GLY A 56 11.55 5.91 -3.31
N ILE A 57 10.38 5.66 -3.91
CA ILE A 57 10.17 5.70 -5.36
C ILE A 57 9.01 6.62 -5.70
N ARG A 58 9.26 7.58 -6.60
CA ARG A 58 8.25 8.32 -7.34
C ARG A 58 8.17 7.75 -8.76
N LEU A 59 7.07 7.07 -9.09
CA LEU A 59 6.82 6.53 -10.43
C LEU A 59 5.85 7.45 -11.18
N GLU A 60 6.36 8.18 -12.17
CA GLU A 60 5.54 9.11 -12.96
C GLU A 60 5.02 8.48 -14.27
N LYS A 61 5.63 7.38 -14.72
CA LYS A 61 5.26 6.66 -15.94
C LYS A 61 5.89 5.26 -15.97
N GLY A 62 5.22 4.31 -16.63
CA GLY A 62 5.80 3.04 -17.05
C GLY A 62 5.61 1.91 -16.05
N ASP A 63 6.05 0.71 -16.43
CA ASP A 63 5.96 -0.46 -15.56
C ASP A 63 6.95 -0.36 -14.40
N LEU A 64 6.54 -0.82 -13.22
CA LEU A 64 7.43 -0.95 -12.07
C LEU A 64 7.41 -2.37 -11.53
N THR A 65 8.60 -2.94 -11.35
CA THR A 65 8.76 -4.13 -10.53
C THR A 65 9.70 -3.87 -9.37
N VAL A 66 9.26 -4.20 -8.15
CA VAL A 66 10.05 -4.12 -6.92
C VAL A 66 10.14 -5.50 -6.29
N ARG A 67 11.37 -5.97 -6.05
CA ARG A 67 11.64 -7.28 -5.44
C ARG A 67 12.64 -7.15 -4.32
N GLN A 68 12.47 -7.95 -3.27
CA GLN A 68 13.45 -8.10 -2.18
C GLN A 68 14.00 -6.75 -1.68
N SER A 69 13.13 -5.75 -1.52
CA SER A 69 13.53 -4.37 -1.22
C SER A 69 12.90 -3.87 0.07
N TRP A 70 13.52 -2.86 0.69
CA TRP A 70 13.10 -2.33 1.99
C TRP A 70 12.85 -0.82 1.91
N PHE A 71 11.70 -0.39 2.40
CA PHE A 71 11.30 1.00 2.51
C PHE A 71 11.05 1.31 3.97
N ARG A 72 11.76 2.30 4.53
CA ARG A 72 11.60 2.64 5.95
C ARG A 72 11.79 4.09 6.30
N ASP A 73 11.14 4.51 7.38
CA ASP A 73 11.36 5.82 8.01
C ASP A 73 11.24 7.01 7.04
N SER A 74 10.34 6.90 6.05
CA SER A 74 10.10 7.92 5.01
C SER A 74 8.63 8.34 5.05
N GLU A 75 8.30 9.48 4.46
CA GLU A 75 6.91 9.92 4.33
C GLU A 75 6.11 8.92 3.47
N GLU A 76 6.63 8.55 2.30
CA GLU A 76 6.08 7.55 1.39
C GLU A 76 7.07 6.40 1.14
N GLY A 77 6.57 5.18 0.87
CA GLY A 77 7.40 4.12 0.30
C GLY A 77 7.47 4.23 -1.22
N ILE A 78 6.31 4.04 -1.85
CA ILE A 78 6.10 4.17 -3.30
C ILE A 78 4.92 5.10 -3.52
N LEU A 79 5.11 6.12 -4.35
CA LEU A 79 4.07 7.05 -4.77
C LEU A 79 4.07 7.17 -6.30
N THR A 80 2.91 7.01 -6.92
CA THR A 80 2.80 7.05 -8.39
C THR A 80 1.90 8.16 -8.90
N ALA A 81 2.10 8.54 -10.17
CA ALA A 81 1.09 9.25 -10.96
C ALA A 81 0.01 8.27 -11.46
N ASP A 82 -0.80 8.69 -12.43
CA ASP A 82 -1.72 7.82 -13.17
C ASP A 82 -1.05 7.36 -14.48
N ASP A 83 -1.12 6.06 -14.77
CA ASP A 83 -0.68 5.45 -16.02
C ASP A 83 -1.46 4.14 -16.29
N PRO A 84 -2.74 4.23 -16.70
CA PRO A 84 -3.64 3.07 -16.81
C PRO A 84 -3.25 2.07 -17.90
N ALA A 85 -2.21 2.33 -18.69
CA ALA A 85 -1.66 1.39 -19.66
C ALA A 85 -0.62 0.43 -19.05
N HIS A 86 -0.12 0.72 -17.84
CA HIS A 86 1.01 0.02 -17.24
C HIS A 86 0.63 -0.66 -15.92
N THR A 87 1.56 -1.45 -15.40
CA THR A 87 1.37 -2.30 -14.23
C THR A 87 2.47 -2.14 -13.19
N ILE A 88 2.14 -2.45 -11.95
CA ILE A 88 3.07 -2.42 -10.83
C ILE A 88 3.08 -3.79 -10.16
N THR A 89 4.27 -4.33 -9.93
CA THR A 89 4.49 -5.57 -9.18
C THR A 89 5.43 -5.31 -8.00
N ILE A 90 5.00 -5.66 -6.80
CA ILE A 90 5.78 -5.58 -5.56
C ILE A 90 5.80 -6.98 -4.95
N ASP A 91 6.99 -7.55 -4.82
CA ASP A 91 7.15 -8.90 -4.28
C ASP A 91 8.26 -8.96 -3.24
N GLN A 92 8.07 -9.77 -2.20
CA GLN A 92 9.08 -10.04 -1.17
C GLN A 92 9.71 -8.77 -0.56
N SER A 93 8.93 -7.70 -0.42
CA SER A 93 9.42 -6.39 0.02
C SER A 93 8.87 -6.00 1.38
N THR A 94 9.56 -5.12 2.09
CA THR A 94 9.19 -4.69 3.46
C THR A 94 9.01 -3.18 3.53
N PHE A 95 7.91 -2.76 4.16
CA PHE A 95 7.49 -1.38 4.37
C PHE A 95 7.32 -1.14 5.86
N THR A 96 8.21 -0.35 6.46
CA THR A 96 8.29 -0.20 7.93
C THR A 96 8.34 1.27 8.33
N ARG A 97 7.46 1.72 9.23
CA ARG A 97 7.49 3.11 9.75
C ARG A 97 7.42 4.17 8.66
N LEU A 98 6.55 3.93 7.68
CA LEU A 98 6.20 4.85 6.61
C LEU A 98 4.89 5.59 6.93
N GLY A 99 4.61 6.66 6.20
CA GLY A 99 3.38 7.41 6.30
C GLY A 99 3.43 8.55 7.32
N ARG A 100 2.49 9.49 7.14
CA ARG A 100 2.19 10.60 8.05
C ARG A 100 0.79 11.13 7.77
N CYS A 101 0.14 11.76 8.76
CA CYS A 101 -1.16 12.43 8.61
C CYS A 101 -1.23 13.74 9.41
N ASP A 102 -0.09 14.41 9.61
CA ASP A 102 0.06 15.62 10.44
C ASP A 102 0.24 16.90 9.59
N ARG A 103 0.69 18.02 10.17
CA ARG A 103 1.08 19.26 9.44
C ARG A 103 0.02 19.92 8.54
N GLY A 104 -1.24 19.47 8.56
CA GLY A 104 -2.30 20.01 7.69
C GLY A 104 -2.10 19.71 6.19
N LEU A 105 -1.23 18.77 5.85
CA LEU A 105 -0.98 18.31 4.47
C LEU A 105 -1.69 16.97 4.25
N SER A 106 -1.94 16.61 2.99
CA SER A 106 -2.44 15.28 2.63
C SER A 106 -1.62 14.17 3.30
N CYS A 107 -2.29 13.10 3.73
CA CYS A 107 -1.61 11.96 4.31
C CYS A 107 -0.65 11.32 3.31
N ALA A 108 0.45 10.80 3.84
CA ALA A 108 1.36 9.93 3.13
C ALA A 108 1.17 8.47 3.55
N HIS A 109 1.54 7.51 2.70
CA HIS A 109 1.19 6.10 2.81
C HIS A 109 2.44 5.19 2.72
N SER A 110 2.27 3.86 2.82
CA SER A 110 3.40 2.96 2.52
C SER A 110 3.51 2.71 1.01
N VAL A 111 2.41 2.34 0.37
CA VAL A 111 2.27 2.26 -1.09
C VAL A 111 1.04 3.05 -1.48
N TYR A 112 1.23 4.08 -2.31
CA TYR A 112 0.16 4.84 -2.92
C TYR A 112 0.28 4.81 -4.44
N THR A 113 -0.65 4.11 -5.10
CA THR A 113 -0.75 4.14 -6.55
C THR A 113 -1.91 5.03 -7.01
N GLY A 114 -1.65 5.85 -8.02
CA GLY A 114 -2.67 6.38 -8.92
C GLY A 114 -3.30 5.28 -9.77
N ASP A 115 -4.04 5.68 -10.80
CA ASP A 115 -4.73 4.76 -11.71
C ASP A 115 -3.72 4.01 -12.59
N TYR A 116 -3.63 2.71 -12.41
CA TYR A 116 -2.78 1.77 -13.16
C TYR A 116 -3.64 0.58 -13.58
N ALA A 117 -3.23 -0.12 -14.66
CA ALA A 117 -3.98 -1.27 -15.15
C ALA A 117 -4.06 -2.42 -14.13
N MET A 118 -3.01 -2.57 -13.32
CA MET A 118 -2.92 -3.58 -12.26
C MET A 118 -1.84 -3.26 -11.23
N LEU A 119 -2.18 -3.44 -9.96
CA LEU A 119 -1.22 -3.54 -8.85
C LEU A 119 -1.18 -4.98 -8.33
N THR A 120 0.01 -5.58 -8.32
CA THR A 120 0.28 -6.87 -7.68
C THR A 120 1.18 -6.68 -6.46
N VAL A 121 0.75 -7.15 -5.29
CA VAL A 121 1.54 -7.14 -4.05
C VAL A 121 1.55 -8.55 -3.48
N THR A 122 2.72 -9.19 -3.44
CA THR A 122 2.87 -10.56 -2.96
C THR A 122 3.98 -10.70 -1.93
N ARG A 123 3.80 -11.59 -0.96
CA ARG A 123 4.85 -12.01 0.00
C ARG A 123 5.54 -10.83 0.69
N SER A 124 4.82 -9.74 0.89
CA SER A 124 5.36 -8.48 1.40
C SER A 124 4.93 -8.24 2.84
N ARG A 125 5.69 -7.41 3.55
CA ARG A 125 5.43 -7.08 4.95
C ARG A 125 5.23 -5.59 5.11
N PHE A 126 4.15 -5.21 5.75
CA PHE A 126 3.79 -3.85 6.10
C PHE A 126 3.68 -3.76 7.61
N GLU A 127 4.39 -2.82 8.24
CA GLU A 127 4.38 -2.75 9.70
C GLU A 127 4.71 -1.38 10.30
N ALA A 128 4.22 -1.19 11.53
CA ALA A 128 4.56 -0.06 12.38
C ALA A 128 4.42 1.29 11.65
N GLY A 129 3.38 1.45 10.84
CA GLY A 129 3.11 2.67 10.08
C GLY A 129 3.02 3.89 11.00
N ARG A 130 3.32 5.07 10.46
CA ARG A 130 3.32 6.36 11.18
C ARG A 130 2.25 7.34 10.68
N GLY A 131 1.39 6.86 9.79
CA GLY A 131 0.26 7.59 9.26
C GLY A 131 -0.31 6.90 8.02
N GLY A 132 -1.52 7.28 7.64
CA GLY A 132 -2.13 6.87 6.38
C GLY A 132 -2.30 5.36 6.22
N HIS A 133 -2.55 4.94 4.98
CA HIS A 133 -2.78 3.54 4.61
C HIS A 133 -1.47 2.78 4.42
N TYR A 134 -1.50 1.46 4.64
CA TYR A 134 -0.40 0.60 4.20
C TYR A 134 -0.43 0.45 2.67
N VAL A 135 -1.59 0.12 2.09
CA VAL A 135 -1.77 0.12 0.64
C VAL A 135 -2.97 0.99 0.30
N LYS A 136 -2.76 2.08 -0.42
CA LYS A 136 -3.79 2.87 -1.09
C LYS A 136 -3.63 2.70 -2.60
N SER A 137 -4.61 2.14 -3.29
CA SER A 137 -4.49 1.88 -4.72
C SER A 137 -5.71 2.32 -5.50
N ARG A 138 -5.47 3.18 -6.50
CA ARG A 138 -6.45 3.56 -7.52
C ARG A 138 -6.39 2.68 -8.77
N ALA A 139 -5.61 1.60 -8.76
CA ALA A 139 -5.49 0.72 -9.91
C ALA A 139 -6.80 -0.06 -10.15
N GLY A 140 -7.25 -0.16 -11.40
CA GLY A 140 -8.50 -0.85 -11.73
C GLY A 140 -8.53 -2.35 -11.43
N ARG A 141 -7.35 -2.97 -11.26
CA ARG A 141 -7.19 -4.35 -10.79
C ARG A 141 -6.15 -4.47 -9.69
N VAL A 142 -6.43 -5.32 -8.72
CA VAL A 142 -5.49 -5.64 -7.65
C VAL A 142 -5.30 -7.14 -7.46
N ALA A 143 -4.07 -7.56 -7.15
CA ALA A 143 -3.75 -8.88 -6.62
C ALA A 143 -2.87 -8.71 -5.39
N ILE A 144 -3.48 -8.72 -4.20
CA ILE A 144 -2.78 -8.56 -2.93
C ILE A 144 -2.84 -9.88 -2.18
N SER A 145 -1.71 -10.60 -2.10
CA SER A 145 -1.70 -11.92 -1.48
C SER A 145 -0.49 -12.24 -0.65
N ASP A 146 -0.69 -13.20 0.26
CA ASP A 146 0.39 -13.86 1.01
C ASP A 146 1.28 -12.85 1.76
N SER A 147 0.70 -11.70 2.14
CA SER A 147 1.39 -10.56 2.74
C SER A 147 0.91 -10.33 4.18
N SER A 148 1.72 -9.63 4.98
CA SER A 148 1.37 -9.29 6.36
C SER A 148 1.22 -7.79 6.56
N PHE A 149 0.20 -7.41 7.33
CA PHE A 149 -0.10 -6.05 7.75
C PHE A 149 -0.14 -6.03 9.28
N ASP A 150 0.98 -5.66 9.90
CA ASP A 150 1.14 -5.62 11.35
C ASP A 150 1.13 -4.19 11.87
N ASP A 151 -0.06 -3.75 12.26
CA ASP A 151 -0.31 -2.43 12.82
C ASP A 151 -0.20 -2.41 14.35
N SER A 152 0.26 -3.49 15.00
CA SER A 152 0.35 -3.56 16.46
C SER A 152 1.23 -2.47 17.08
N LYS A 153 2.20 -1.96 16.32
CA LYS A 153 3.07 -0.82 16.65
C LYS A 153 2.85 0.38 15.71
N GLY A 154 1.71 0.43 15.04
CA GLY A 154 1.31 1.56 14.21
C GLY A 154 0.96 2.77 15.07
N HIS A 155 1.07 3.95 14.46
CA HIS A 155 0.71 5.24 15.04
C HIS A 155 -0.06 6.07 14.02
N VAL A 156 -1.26 6.55 14.39
CA VAL A 156 -2.12 7.41 13.56
C VAL A 156 -2.36 6.83 12.15
N THR A 157 -2.31 5.50 12.00
CA THR A 157 -2.52 4.84 10.70
C THR A 157 -4.01 4.82 10.33
N ASN A 158 -4.30 4.57 9.07
CA ASN A 158 -5.65 4.51 8.52
C ASN A 158 -5.94 3.05 8.05
N TYR A 159 -6.88 2.81 7.13
CA TYR A 159 -7.17 1.46 6.60
C TYR A 159 -5.91 0.72 6.15
N MET A 160 -5.91 -0.62 6.28
CA MET A 160 -4.74 -1.39 5.86
C MET A 160 -4.66 -1.51 4.34
N ILE A 161 -5.81 -1.71 3.70
CA ILE A 161 -5.97 -1.65 2.25
C ILE A 161 -7.11 -0.66 1.99
N ASP A 162 -6.82 0.35 1.18
CA ASP A 162 -7.78 1.32 0.67
C ASP A 162 -7.80 1.21 -0.86
N LEU A 163 -8.97 0.89 -1.40
CA LEU A 163 -9.28 0.90 -2.83
C LEU A 163 -10.20 2.10 -3.10
N PRO A 164 -9.71 3.34 -2.98
CA PRO A 164 -10.55 4.53 -2.88
C PRO A 164 -11.46 4.76 -4.09
N ALA A 165 -11.06 4.24 -5.26
CA ALA A 165 -11.78 4.37 -6.53
C ALA A 165 -12.55 3.10 -6.95
N GLY A 166 -12.52 2.06 -6.11
CA GLY A 166 -12.93 0.69 -6.45
C GLY A 166 -11.84 -0.07 -7.23
N ALA A 167 -11.96 -1.40 -7.28
CA ALA A 167 -11.12 -2.27 -8.12
C ALA A 167 -11.70 -3.69 -8.21
N THR A 168 -11.42 -4.40 -9.30
CA THR A 168 -11.61 -5.86 -9.36
C THR A 168 -10.33 -6.62 -8.99
N GLY A 169 -10.41 -7.95 -8.86
CA GLY A 169 -9.24 -8.81 -8.66
C GLY A 169 -9.32 -9.63 -7.37
N THR A 170 -8.21 -9.75 -6.63
CA THR A 170 -8.11 -10.65 -5.47
C THR A 170 -7.37 -10.04 -4.28
N ILE A 171 -7.90 -10.25 -3.07
CA ILE A 171 -7.21 -10.04 -1.79
C ILE A 171 -7.28 -11.35 -1.00
N ARG A 172 -6.17 -12.09 -0.95
CA ARG A 172 -6.19 -13.47 -0.42
C ARG A 172 -4.97 -13.88 0.39
N GLY A 173 -5.18 -14.75 1.39
CA GLY A 173 -4.06 -15.34 2.13
C GLY A 173 -3.25 -14.33 2.97
N ASN A 174 -3.79 -13.14 3.22
CA ASN A 174 -3.08 -12.11 3.97
C ASN A 174 -3.33 -12.24 5.48
N TRP A 175 -2.36 -11.79 6.25
CA TRP A 175 -2.42 -11.71 7.70
C TRP A 175 -2.54 -10.26 8.15
N PHE A 176 -3.63 -9.92 8.84
CA PHE A 176 -3.90 -8.58 9.33
C PHE A 176 -3.93 -8.54 10.85
N VAL A 177 -3.23 -7.57 11.44
CA VAL A 177 -3.28 -7.26 12.88
C VAL A 177 -3.52 -5.77 13.03
N GLN A 178 -4.71 -5.38 13.51
CA GLN A 178 -5.05 -3.97 13.71
C GLN A 178 -4.63 -3.50 15.11
N GLY A 179 -3.84 -2.42 15.16
CA GLY A 179 -3.36 -1.82 16.40
C GLY A 179 -4.33 -0.84 17.04
N GLN A 180 -3.94 -0.36 18.22
CA GLN A 180 -4.72 0.59 19.01
C GLN A 180 -4.76 1.99 18.38
N ASP A 181 -3.63 2.48 17.89
CA ASP A 181 -3.43 3.88 17.50
C ASP A 181 -3.66 4.07 16.00
N LYS A 182 -4.93 4.30 15.65
CA LYS A 182 -5.40 4.55 14.29
C LYS A 182 -6.25 5.79 14.24
N GLU A 183 -6.07 6.58 13.19
CA GLU A 183 -6.98 7.66 12.84
C GLU A 183 -8.35 7.08 12.45
N ASN A 184 -8.33 6.04 11.61
CA ASN A 184 -9.54 5.34 11.19
C ASN A 184 -9.39 3.84 11.39
N TYR A 185 -10.19 3.32 12.32
CA TYR A 185 -10.25 1.90 12.67
C TYR A 185 -11.55 1.24 12.21
N SER A 186 -12.41 1.94 11.46
CA SER A 186 -13.77 1.50 11.16
C SER A 186 -13.84 0.29 10.24
N CYS A 187 -12.80 0.05 9.43
CA CYS A 187 -12.65 -1.19 8.68
C CYS A 187 -11.18 -1.54 8.41
N PHE A 188 -10.91 -2.74 7.89
CA PHE A 188 -9.57 -3.17 7.46
C PHE A 188 -9.33 -2.89 5.97
N ILE A 189 -10.32 -3.23 5.14
CA ILE A 189 -10.32 -3.07 3.70
C ILE A 189 -11.47 -2.11 3.35
N ALA A 190 -11.14 -0.94 2.81
CA ALA A 190 -12.11 0.02 2.30
C ALA A 190 -12.21 -0.09 0.77
N VAL A 191 -13.44 -0.10 0.26
CA VAL A 191 -13.74 -0.21 -1.17
C VAL A 191 -14.59 0.98 -1.61
N ALA A 192 -14.11 1.68 -2.64
CA ALA A 192 -14.76 2.82 -3.28
C ALA A 192 -15.12 3.96 -2.32
N ALA A 193 -14.30 4.20 -1.30
CA ALA A 193 -14.57 5.17 -0.25
C ALA A 193 -14.47 6.64 -0.70
N GLU A 194 -13.83 6.93 -1.84
CA GLU A 194 -13.65 8.29 -2.37
C GLU A 194 -14.35 8.49 -3.73
N ALA A 195 -14.39 7.46 -4.58
CA ALA A 195 -14.97 7.49 -5.91
C ALA A 195 -15.34 6.08 -6.41
N HIS A 196 -16.12 6.03 -7.49
CA HIS A 196 -16.47 4.79 -8.20
C HIS A 196 -15.98 4.85 -9.65
N GLU A 197 -14.66 4.93 -9.83
CA GLU A 197 -14.05 4.97 -11.17
C GLU A 197 -13.96 3.57 -11.77
N HIS A 198 -13.78 2.55 -10.92
CA HIS A 198 -13.75 1.14 -11.29
C HIS A 198 -14.80 0.35 -10.52
N SER A 199 -15.53 -0.53 -11.21
CA SER A 199 -16.40 -1.49 -10.53
C SER A 199 -15.57 -2.47 -9.69
N SER A 200 -16.13 -2.85 -8.55
CA SER A 200 -15.61 -3.89 -7.66
C SER A 200 -16.46 -5.18 -7.71
N ASP A 201 -17.38 -5.29 -8.68
CA ASP A 201 -18.13 -6.52 -8.92
C ASP A 201 -17.17 -7.70 -9.12
N GLY A 202 -17.30 -8.74 -8.29
CA GLY A 202 -16.44 -9.91 -8.34
C GLY A 202 -15.06 -9.74 -7.72
N LEU A 203 -14.75 -8.63 -7.05
CA LEU A 203 -13.53 -8.51 -6.22
C LEU A 203 -13.55 -9.63 -5.17
N ALA A 204 -12.63 -10.57 -5.29
CA ALA A 204 -12.58 -11.78 -4.47
C ALA A 204 -11.74 -11.56 -3.21
N ILE A 205 -12.34 -11.74 -2.04
CA ILE A 205 -11.68 -11.53 -0.74
C ILE A 205 -11.85 -12.78 0.12
N SER A 206 -10.81 -13.61 0.20
CA SER A 206 -10.91 -14.93 0.82
C SER A 206 -9.58 -15.46 1.37
N GLY A 207 -9.66 -16.33 2.37
CA GLY A 207 -8.50 -17.00 2.97
C GLY A 207 -7.61 -16.08 3.78
N ASN A 208 -8.08 -14.88 4.15
CA ASN A 208 -7.33 -13.97 5.01
C ASN A 208 -7.57 -14.29 6.49
N ASP A 209 -6.60 -13.94 7.33
CA ASP A 209 -6.72 -13.99 8.78
C ASP A 209 -6.57 -12.57 9.34
N ALA A 210 -7.62 -12.05 9.95
CA ALA A 210 -7.67 -10.69 10.47
C ALA A 210 -8.04 -10.68 11.96
N ARG A 211 -7.27 -9.94 12.76
CA ARG A 211 -7.51 -9.79 14.21
C ARG A 211 -7.10 -8.41 14.70
N PHE A 212 -7.49 -8.08 15.92
CA PHE A 212 -6.90 -6.97 16.66
C PHE A 212 -5.65 -7.40 17.41
N ALA A 213 -4.72 -6.46 17.63
CA ALA A 213 -3.55 -6.68 18.48
C ALA A 213 -3.98 -6.99 19.93
N PRO A 214 -3.15 -7.73 20.70
CA PRO A 214 -3.43 -7.97 22.11
C PRO A 214 -3.70 -6.68 22.89
N GLY A 215 -4.76 -6.65 23.69
CA GLY A 215 -5.17 -5.50 24.50
C GLY A 215 -6.05 -4.47 23.76
N VAL A 216 -6.26 -4.62 22.46
CA VAL A 216 -7.20 -3.78 21.71
C VAL A 216 -8.62 -4.34 21.87
N SER A 217 -9.52 -3.53 22.43
CA SER A 217 -10.94 -3.84 22.56
C SER A 217 -11.77 -2.85 21.74
N ARG A 218 -12.26 -3.27 20.57
CA ARG A 218 -13.11 -2.46 19.67
C ARG A 218 -13.94 -3.34 18.74
N GLU A 219 -14.94 -2.72 18.12
CA GLU A 219 -15.68 -3.27 17.00
C GLU A 219 -15.21 -2.63 15.70
N SER A 220 -15.12 -3.43 14.63
CA SER A 220 -14.73 -2.98 13.28
C SER A 220 -15.29 -3.94 12.23
N VAL A 221 -15.06 -3.61 10.96
CA VAL A 221 -15.51 -4.41 9.82
C VAL A 221 -14.30 -4.89 9.03
N PHE A 222 -14.31 -6.12 8.58
CA PHE A 222 -13.23 -6.62 7.73
C PHE A 222 -13.23 -5.93 6.36
N VAL A 223 -14.38 -5.87 5.68
CA VAL A 223 -14.56 -5.19 4.38
C VAL A 223 -15.71 -4.19 4.46
N ALA A 224 -15.47 -2.93 4.10
CA ALA A 224 -16.52 -1.93 3.95
C ALA A 224 -16.58 -1.40 2.52
N ASP A 225 -17.79 -1.33 1.96
CA ASP A 225 -18.06 -0.92 0.58
C ASP A 225 -19.05 0.25 0.55
N TRP A 226 -18.66 1.36 -0.08
CA TRP A 226 -19.41 2.62 -0.12
C TRP A 226 -20.39 2.74 -1.30
N VAL A 227 -20.30 1.83 -2.27
CA VAL A 227 -21.05 1.98 -3.54
C VAL A 227 -22.01 0.81 -3.77
N GLY A 228 -21.83 -0.27 -3.00
CA GLY A 228 -22.76 -1.41 -2.98
C GLY A 228 -22.52 -2.42 -4.10
N ASP A 229 -21.29 -2.50 -4.60
CA ASP A 229 -20.87 -3.49 -5.59
C ASP A 229 -21.01 -4.93 -5.04
N ARG A 230 -21.11 -5.89 -5.96
CA ARG A 230 -21.26 -7.31 -5.64
C ARG A 230 -19.88 -7.94 -5.41
N LEU A 231 -19.32 -7.66 -4.24
CA LEU A 231 -18.04 -8.25 -3.82
C LEU A 231 -18.17 -9.77 -3.63
N ALA A 232 -17.13 -10.52 -4.01
CA ALA A 232 -17.04 -11.97 -3.80
C ALA A 232 -16.28 -12.28 -2.50
N ILE A 233 -16.87 -11.91 -1.34
CA ILE A 233 -16.25 -12.14 -0.03
C ILE A 233 -16.46 -13.59 0.41
N GLY A 234 -15.42 -14.41 0.28
CA GLY A 234 -15.41 -15.81 0.69
C GLY A 234 -15.17 -16.01 2.20
N GLU A 235 -14.68 -17.20 2.55
CA GLU A 235 -14.29 -17.56 3.91
C GLU A 235 -13.04 -16.78 4.34
N ASN A 236 -13.06 -16.19 5.54
CA ASN A 236 -11.93 -15.50 6.16
C ASN A 236 -11.95 -15.79 7.66
N ALA A 237 -10.77 -15.97 8.27
CA ALA A 237 -10.66 -16.14 9.72
C ALA A 237 -10.69 -14.75 10.38
N LEU A 238 -11.82 -14.40 11.00
CA LEU A 238 -12.03 -13.09 11.62
C LEU A 238 -12.01 -13.21 13.14
N GLY A 239 -11.14 -12.44 13.78
CA GLY A 239 -11.07 -12.32 15.23
C GLY A 239 -12.32 -11.70 15.84
N ARG A 240 -12.48 -11.85 17.15
CA ARG A 240 -13.58 -11.24 17.91
C ARG A 240 -13.64 -9.73 17.67
N GLY A 241 -14.85 -9.20 17.49
CA GLY A 241 -15.11 -7.78 17.24
C GLY A 241 -14.98 -7.37 15.77
N LEU A 242 -14.76 -8.34 14.86
CA LEU A 242 -14.79 -8.11 13.41
C LEU A 242 -16.04 -8.70 12.80
N SER A 243 -16.87 -7.84 12.23
CA SER A 243 -17.91 -8.26 11.31
C SER A 243 -17.33 -8.48 9.91
N LYS A 244 -17.95 -9.37 9.13
CA LYS A 244 -17.45 -9.75 7.81
C LYS A 244 -17.49 -8.61 6.80
N PHE A 245 -18.61 -7.90 6.75
CA PHE A 245 -18.91 -6.96 5.69
C PHE A 245 -19.91 -5.90 6.17
N GLU A 246 -19.75 -4.68 5.66
CA GLU A 246 -20.66 -3.57 5.84
C GLU A 246 -20.78 -2.81 4.52
N ARG A 247 -22.01 -2.41 4.17
CA ARG A 247 -22.26 -1.43 3.12
C ARG A 247 -22.48 -0.07 3.76
N ARG A 248 -21.83 0.96 3.24
CA ARG A 248 -21.87 2.34 3.75
C ARG A 248 -22.56 3.29 2.78
#